data_AF-A0A977Q287-F1
#
_entry.id   AF-A0A977Q287-F1
#
_cell.length_a   1.000
_cell.length_b   1.000
_cell.length_c   1.000
_cell.angle_alpha   90.00
_cell.angle_beta   90.00
_cell.angle_gamma   90.00
#
_symmetry.space_group_name_H-M   'P 1'
#
loop_
_entity.id
_entity.type
_entity.pdbx_description
1 polymer ?
#
loop_
_entity_poly.entity_id
_entity_poly.type
_entity_poly.pdbx_seq_one_letter_code
_entity_poly.pdbx_strand_id
1 'polypeptide(L)'
;MIHRLLGLIFLTFLSTNTYSQENHFFKSKLVEKGTNNPVPFANVTIANTTLGTAANLNGDFVIKIDKRYYGEKLKISCVGFITRTISIDSVLNQPLTLIELNPDVSLLDEIIISQAPLNPAEIVKKAIESTQDNYLNTPFNMEFYSEIVATDNTTNKEFKLETVLFGYCEGYSTSKQKKFEILQRRTTGEDHLKALDYPYWPTFEIHNVDQISSSFRQGVLNSKHLDKFSLKYLGASIFDNDTVYNIEYYAPKPTKEITGYGIVPKTYKGNIYITTNTHAIVKHEIVTDQFSYMIIYKKQDDKYFPYLIIGDRSPTAIRMFSKVRNSLILKYIEAKNVKLIDYKTNEFEDTDKVSYDETFWTNNYPKN
;
A
#
# COMPACT_ATOMS: atom_id res chain seq x y z
N MET A 1 -51.26 -22.31 -46.20
CA MET A 1 -50.23 -22.70 -45.22
C MET A 1 -49.23 -21.58 -44.91
N ILE A 2 -48.84 -20.76 -45.90
CA ILE A 2 -47.80 -19.70 -45.73
C ILE A 2 -48.23 -18.55 -44.79
N HIS A 3 -49.50 -18.15 -44.77
CA HIS A 3 -49.96 -17.01 -43.96
C HIS A 3 -50.08 -17.34 -42.46
N ARG A 4 -50.22 -18.63 -42.10
CA ARG A 4 -50.19 -19.07 -40.70
C ARG A 4 -48.76 -19.18 -40.15
N LEU A 5 -47.77 -19.32 -41.02
CA LEU A 5 -46.35 -19.38 -40.65
C LEU A 5 -45.77 -17.98 -40.37
N LEU A 6 -46.23 -16.95 -41.09
CA LEU A 6 -45.86 -15.55 -40.87
C LEU A 6 -46.38 -14.98 -39.54
N GLY A 7 -47.57 -15.39 -39.10
CA GLY A 7 -48.12 -14.98 -37.80
C GLY A 7 -47.38 -15.58 -36.61
N LEU A 8 -46.76 -16.75 -36.76
CA LEU A 8 -46.01 -17.42 -35.69
C LEU A 8 -44.61 -16.83 -35.50
N ILE A 9 -44.01 -16.29 -36.57
CA ILE A 9 -42.69 -15.62 -36.53
C ILE A 9 -42.80 -14.19 -35.98
N PHE A 10 -43.96 -13.54 -36.12
CA PHE A 10 -44.21 -12.20 -35.58
C PHE A 10 -44.44 -12.20 -34.05
N LEU A 11 -44.87 -13.33 -33.47
CA LEU A 11 -45.16 -13.43 -32.03
C LEU A 11 -43.92 -13.77 -31.18
N THR A 12 -42.81 -14.21 -31.78
CA THR A 12 -41.55 -14.49 -31.06
C THR A 12 -40.64 -13.27 -30.90
N PHE A 13 -41.04 -12.10 -31.44
CA PHE A 13 -40.26 -10.85 -31.37
C PHE A 13 -40.66 -9.91 -30.21
N LEU A 14 -41.63 -10.30 -29.36
CA LEU A 14 -42.24 -9.41 -28.36
C LEU A 14 -41.81 -9.64 -26.91
N SER A 15 -40.76 -10.42 -26.63
CA SER A 15 -40.28 -10.58 -25.26
C SER A 15 -38.78 -10.79 -25.16
N THR A 16 -38.02 -9.75 -25.48
CA THR A 16 -36.72 -9.53 -24.85
C THR A 16 -36.79 -8.23 -24.06
N ASN A 17 -37.42 -8.29 -22.88
CA ASN A 17 -37.08 -7.34 -21.82
C ASN A 17 -35.64 -7.65 -21.42
N THR A 18 -34.68 -7.07 -22.14
CA THR A 18 -33.32 -6.96 -21.63
C THR A 18 -33.40 -6.05 -20.42
N TYR A 19 -33.43 -6.64 -19.22
CA TYR A 19 -33.15 -5.91 -17.99
C TYR A 19 -31.72 -5.39 -18.11
N SER A 20 -31.57 -4.15 -18.57
CA SER A 20 -30.34 -3.41 -18.33
C SER A 20 -30.20 -3.31 -16.81
N GLN A 21 -29.24 -4.03 -16.24
CA GLN A 21 -28.86 -3.84 -14.85
C GLN A 21 -28.27 -2.44 -14.77
N GLU A 22 -29.08 -1.50 -14.29
CA GLU A 22 -28.67 -0.13 -14.04
C GLU A 22 -27.65 -0.15 -12.89
N ASN A 23 -26.38 -0.24 -13.27
CA ASN A 23 -25.25 -0.35 -12.36
C ASN A 23 -24.97 1.05 -11.82
N HIS A 24 -25.21 1.26 -10.52
CA HIS A 24 -24.87 2.53 -9.88
C HIS A 24 -23.42 2.50 -9.41
N PHE A 25 -22.60 3.44 -9.88
CA PHE A 25 -21.22 3.59 -9.45
C PHE A 25 -21.10 4.78 -8.52
N PHE A 26 -20.78 4.52 -7.25
CA PHE A 26 -20.52 5.56 -6.28
C PHE A 26 -19.01 5.87 -6.25
N LYS A 27 -18.65 7.11 -6.61
CA LYS A 27 -17.29 7.64 -6.63
C LYS A 27 -17.14 8.70 -5.54
N SER A 28 -16.13 8.59 -4.68
CA SER A 28 -15.85 9.59 -3.63
C SER A 28 -14.39 9.54 -3.19
N LYS A 29 -13.93 10.62 -2.55
CA LYS A 29 -12.60 10.73 -1.93
C LYS A 29 -12.68 10.64 -0.41
N LEU A 30 -11.70 9.99 0.22
CA LEU A 30 -11.55 9.87 1.67
C LEU A 30 -10.41 10.75 2.17
N VAL A 31 -10.68 11.54 3.21
CA VAL A 31 -9.70 12.42 3.84
C VAL A 31 -9.76 12.37 5.37
N GLU A 32 -8.66 12.68 6.01
CA GLU A 32 -8.59 12.84 7.46
C GLU A 32 -9.25 14.17 7.87
N LYS A 33 -10.15 14.08 8.84
CA LYS A 33 -10.82 15.27 9.39
C LYS A 33 -9.82 16.15 10.12
N GLY A 34 -9.71 17.41 9.70
CA GLY A 34 -8.86 18.44 10.32
C GLY A 34 -7.55 18.71 9.57
N THR A 35 -6.98 17.72 8.90
CA THR A 35 -5.75 17.89 8.08
C THR A 35 -6.04 17.91 6.58
N ASN A 36 -7.17 17.33 6.14
CA ASN A 36 -7.51 17.08 4.74
C ASN A 36 -6.51 16.19 3.98
N ASN A 37 -5.63 15.48 4.69
CA ASN A 37 -4.76 14.50 4.07
C ASN A 37 -5.59 13.34 3.50
N PRO A 38 -5.25 12.79 2.32
CA PRO A 38 -5.94 11.64 1.78
C PRO A 38 -5.83 10.46 2.74
N VAL A 39 -6.90 9.68 2.88
CA VAL A 39 -6.89 8.40 3.61
C VAL A 39 -6.85 7.27 2.61
N PRO A 40 -5.66 6.83 2.20
CA PRO A 40 -5.54 5.83 1.17
C PRO A 40 -5.85 4.43 1.73
N PHE A 41 -6.29 3.53 0.85
CA PHE A 41 -6.49 2.10 1.15
C PHE A 41 -7.53 1.78 2.23
N ALA A 42 -8.34 2.76 2.61
CA ALA A 42 -9.52 2.51 3.40
C ALA A 42 -10.42 1.48 2.68
N ASN A 43 -10.85 0.46 3.42
CA ASN A 43 -11.79 -0.52 2.93
C ASN A 43 -13.18 0.11 2.89
N VAL A 44 -13.83 0.06 1.74
CA VAL A 44 -15.21 0.50 1.53
C VAL A 44 -16.02 -0.74 1.18
N THR A 45 -16.90 -1.16 2.08
CA THR A 45 -17.64 -2.43 1.95
C THR A 45 -19.13 -2.18 2.08
N ILE A 46 -19.95 -2.97 1.39
CA ILE A 46 -21.39 -3.03 1.66
C ILE A 46 -21.58 -3.94 2.88
N ALA A 47 -22.19 -3.41 3.94
CA ALA A 47 -22.40 -4.13 5.19
C ALA A 47 -23.10 -5.47 4.94
N ASN A 48 -22.72 -6.48 5.73
CA ASN A 48 -23.25 -7.85 5.63
C ASN A 48 -22.95 -8.55 4.29
N THR A 49 -22.00 -8.05 3.50
CA THR A 49 -21.57 -8.67 2.25
C THR A 49 -20.04 -8.73 2.16
N THR A 50 -19.53 -9.47 1.17
CA THR A 50 -18.11 -9.47 0.79
C THR A 50 -17.81 -8.45 -0.32
N LEU A 51 -18.80 -7.68 -0.78
CA LEU A 51 -18.62 -6.71 -1.85
C LEU A 51 -18.02 -5.43 -1.30
N GLY A 52 -16.93 -5.00 -1.92
CA GLY A 52 -16.23 -3.80 -1.51
C GLY A 52 -15.20 -3.36 -2.53
N THR A 53 -14.60 -2.23 -2.24
CA THR A 53 -13.47 -1.65 -2.95
C THR A 53 -12.48 -1.09 -1.91
N ALA A 54 -11.32 -0.67 -2.37
CA ALA A 54 -10.37 0.06 -1.54
C ALA A 54 -10.11 1.43 -2.16
N ALA A 55 -9.92 2.44 -1.32
CA ALA A 55 -9.45 3.73 -1.79
C ALA A 55 -8.02 3.65 -2.33
N ASN A 56 -7.75 4.40 -3.39
CA ASN A 56 -6.41 4.54 -3.96
C ASN A 56 -5.54 5.46 -3.08
N LEU A 57 -4.31 5.74 -3.54
CA LEU A 57 -3.36 6.63 -2.86
C LEU A 57 -3.87 8.04 -2.55
N ASN A 58 -4.76 8.55 -3.39
CA ASN A 58 -5.32 9.88 -3.26
C ASN A 58 -6.59 9.88 -2.40
N GLY A 59 -6.93 8.73 -1.79
CA GLY A 59 -8.16 8.52 -1.04
C GLY A 59 -9.39 8.29 -1.91
N ASP A 60 -9.25 8.30 -3.25
CA ASP A 60 -10.38 8.13 -4.16
C ASP A 60 -10.77 6.65 -4.26
N PHE A 61 -12.07 6.36 -4.22
CA PHE A 61 -12.59 5.01 -4.45
C PHE A 61 -13.78 5.05 -5.40
N VAL A 62 -14.00 3.90 -6.06
CA VAL A 62 -15.21 3.65 -6.85
C VAL A 62 -15.77 2.29 -6.44
N ILE A 63 -17.04 2.27 -6.04
CA ILE A 63 -17.76 1.04 -5.71
C ILE A 63 -19.01 0.90 -6.56
N LYS A 64 -19.22 -0.30 -7.09
CA LYS A 64 -20.43 -0.68 -7.80
C LYS A 64 -21.50 -1.11 -6.79
N ILE A 65 -22.68 -0.50 -6.87
CA ILE A 65 -23.82 -0.76 -5.99
C ILE A 65 -24.99 -1.28 -6.83
N ASP A 66 -25.31 -2.55 -6.67
CA ASP A 66 -26.49 -3.16 -7.28
C ASP A 66 -27.78 -2.78 -6.52
N LYS A 67 -28.92 -2.69 -7.22
CA LYS A 67 -30.24 -2.35 -6.63
C LYS A 67 -30.64 -3.23 -5.44
N ARG A 68 -30.18 -4.48 -5.39
CA ARG A 68 -30.43 -5.40 -4.28
C ARG A 68 -29.81 -4.98 -2.95
N TYR A 69 -28.89 -4.01 -2.96
CA TYR A 69 -28.23 -3.45 -1.77
C TYR A 69 -28.77 -2.08 -1.37
N TYR A 70 -29.87 -1.63 -1.98
CA TYR A 70 -30.54 -0.41 -1.54
C TYR A 70 -31.15 -0.65 -0.15
N GLY A 71 -31.10 0.36 0.73
CA GLY A 71 -31.39 0.21 2.16
C GLY A 71 -30.26 -0.34 3.02
N GLU A 72 -29.18 -0.90 2.44
CA GLU A 72 -27.99 -1.31 3.18
C GLU A 72 -27.06 -0.12 3.50
N LYS A 73 -25.96 -0.41 4.20
CA LYS A 73 -24.97 0.61 4.59
C LYS A 73 -23.62 0.36 3.95
N LEU A 74 -22.93 1.42 3.54
CA LEU A 74 -21.51 1.43 3.25
C LEU A 74 -20.73 1.56 4.56
N LYS A 75 -19.87 0.58 4.84
CA LYS A 75 -18.92 0.59 5.95
C LYS A 75 -17.55 0.96 5.41
N ILE A 76 -16.99 2.04 5.94
CA ILE A 76 -15.69 2.59 5.59
C ILE A 76 -14.78 2.43 6.81
N SER A 77 -13.77 1.60 6.68
CA SER A 77 -12.83 1.31 7.76
C SER A 77 -11.40 1.51 7.28
N CYS A 78 -10.64 2.25 8.05
CA CYS A 78 -9.21 2.42 7.86
C CYS A 78 -8.54 2.37 9.24
N VAL A 79 -7.38 1.75 9.30
CA VAL A 79 -6.59 1.68 10.52
C VAL A 79 -6.23 3.10 10.98
N GLY A 80 -6.37 3.39 12.28
CA GLY A 80 -6.17 4.72 12.86
C GLY A 80 -7.38 5.65 12.79
N PHE A 81 -8.51 5.19 12.24
CA PHE A 81 -9.73 5.98 12.09
C PHE A 81 -10.94 5.27 12.67
N ILE A 82 -11.86 6.06 13.23
CA ILE A 82 -13.18 5.58 13.64
C ILE A 82 -13.91 5.11 12.38
N THR A 83 -14.38 3.87 12.41
CA THR A 83 -15.16 3.29 11.30
C THR A 83 -16.38 4.17 11.02
N ARG A 84 -16.49 4.65 9.78
CA ARG A 84 -17.61 5.46 9.33
C ARG A 84 -18.61 4.59 8.59
N THR A 85 -19.89 4.76 8.90
CA THR A 85 -20.98 4.05 8.22
C THR A 85 -21.90 5.07 7.56
N ILE A 86 -22.25 4.85 6.30
CA ILE A 86 -23.08 5.74 5.47
C ILE A 86 -24.23 4.93 4.86
N SER A 87 -25.45 5.46 4.86
CA SER A 87 -26.58 4.79 4.20
C SER A 87 -26.38 4.80 2.68
N ILE A 88 -26.58 3.66 2.00
CA ILE A 88 -26.49 3.62 0.53
C ILE A 88 -27.50 4.57 -0.10
N ASP A 89 -28.73 4.64 0.42
CA ASP A 89 -29.78 5.50 -0.14
C ASP A 89 -29.41 7.00 -0.11
N SER A 90 -28.54 7.40 0.83
CA SER A 90 -28.05 8.77 0.92
C SER A 90 -27.04 9.13 -0.18
N VAL A 91 -26.29 8.15 -0.69
CA VAL A 91 -25.30 8.36 -1.76
C VAL A 91 -25.85 8.14 -3.16
N LEU A 92 -26.98 7.42 -3.29
CA LEU A 92 -27.68 7.24 -4.58
C LEU A 92 -28.25 8.55 -5.11
N ASN A 93 -28.68 9.45 -4.22
CA ASN A 93 -29.39 10.68 -4.56
C ASN A 93 -28.48 11.92 -4.59
N GLN A 94 -27.28 11.84 -4.01
CA GLN A 94 -26.31 12.93 -3.95
C GLN A 94 -24.89 12.40 -4.13
N PRO A 95 -24.16 12.84 -5.17
CA PRO A 95 -22.76 12.47 -5.31
C PRO A 95 -21.94 13.18 -4.23
N LEU A 96 -21.63 12.47 -3.14
CA LEU A 96 -20.62 12.91 -2.18
C LEU A 96 -19.26 12.83 -2.87
N THR A 97 -18.61 13.97 -3.05
CA THR A 97 -17.24 14.03 -3.60
C THR A 97 -16.18 13.77 -2.53
N LEU A 98 -16.52 13.98 -1.25
CA LEU A 98 -15.58 13.91 -0.13
C LEU A 98 -16.24 13.30 1.11
N ILE A 99 -15.52 12.38 1.76
CA ILE A 99 -15.91 11.72 3.02
C ILE A 99 -14.74 11.86 4.01
N GLU A 100 -14.99 12.54 5.12
CA GLU A 100 -14.01 12.71 6.19
C GLU A 100 -14.01 11.53 7.18
N LEU A 101 -12.85 11.08 7.62
CA LEU A 101 -12.70 10.09 8.68
C LEU A 101 -12.11 10.76 9.93
N ASN A 102 -12.70 10.48 11.10
CA ASN A 102 -12.17 10.98 12.37
C ASN A 102 -11.04 10.04 12.82
N PRO A 103 -9.88 10.58 13.23
CA PRO A 103 -8.87 9.79 13.95
C PRO A 103 -9.48 9.15 15.21
N ASP A 104 -9.15 7.90 15.50
CA ASP A 104 -9.58 7.25 16.74
C ASP A 104 -8.57 7.54 17.86
N VAL A 105 -8.93 8.47 18.75
CA VAL A 105 -8.13 8.89 19.91
C VAL A 105 -8.52 8.18 21.21
N SER A 106 -9.60 7.39 21.22
CA SER A 106 -10.24 6.91 22.46
C SER A 106 -9.58 5.68 23.10
N LEU A 107 -8.74 4.95 22.36
CA LEU A 107 -7.98 3.80 22.86
C LEU A 107 -6.68 4.17 23.60
N LEU A 108 -6.28 5.44 23.60
CA LEU A 108 -5.01 5.91 24.19
C LEU A 108 -4.99 5.91 25.73
N ASP A 109 -6.14 6.05 26.40
CA ASP A 109 -6.20 6.24 27.86
C ASP A 109 -6.06 4.94 28.67
N GLU A 110 -6.55 3.80 28.13
CA GLU A 110 -6.56 2.53 28.88
C GLU A 110 -5.19 1.83 28.88
N ILE A 111 -4.33 2.12 27.90
CA ILE A 111 -3.00 1.48 27.72
C ILE A 111 -1.91 2.15 28.60
N ILE A 112 -2.15 3.37 29.10
CA ILE A 112 -1.20 4.09 29.96
C ILE A 112 -1.02 3.40 31.33
N ILE A 113 -1.95 2.51 31.74
CA ILE A 113 -2.02 2.01 33.12
C ILE A 113 -1.12 0.78 33.38
N SER A 114 -0.49 0.15 32.38
CA SER A 114 0.37 -1.01 32.62
C SER A 114 1.85 -0.84 32.23
N GLN A 115 2.67 -0.68 33.28
CA GLN A 115 4.09 -1.04 33.41
C GLN A 115 5.18 -0.05 32.97
N ALA A 116 5.82 0.57 33.99
CA ALA A 116 7.16 1.17 34.01
C ALA A 116 7.47 2.22 32.92
N PRO A 117 8.49 3.10 33.10
CA PRO A 117 8.98 3.88 31.97
C PRO A 117 9.57 2.90 30.94
N LEU A 118 8.78 2.59 29.91
CA LEU A 118 9.19 1.73 28.81
C LEU A 118 10.43 2.34 28.15
N ASN A 119 11.57 1.66 28.25
CA ASN A 119 12.77 2.06 27.51
C ASN A 119 12.51 1.82 26.01
N PRO A 120 12.44 2.87 25.17
CA PRO A 120 12.16 2.72 23.75
C PRO A 120 13.19 1.84 23.03
N ALA A 121 14.45 1.86 23.48
CA ALA A 121 15.50 1.01 22.91
C ALA A 121 15.24 -0.48 23.18
N GLU A 122 14.75 -0.83 24.37
CA GLU A 122 14.38 -2.21 24.70
C GLU A 122 13.16 -2.68 23.89
N ILE A 123 12.18 -1.81 23.64
CA ILE A 123 11.04 -2.14 22.76
C ILE A 123 11.53 -2.47 21.35
N VAL A 124 12.35 -1.60 20.75
CA VAL A 124 12.88 -1.80 19.40
C VAL A 124 13.77 -3.05 19.34
N LYS A 125 14.60 -3.28 20.36
CA LYS A 125 15.44 -4.47 20.46
C LYS A 125 14.61 -5.76 20.50
N LYS A 126 13.57 -5.83 21.34
CA LYS A 126 12.64 -6.97 21.36
C LYS A 126 11.93 -7.17 20.03
N ALA A 127 11.58 -6.09 19.34
CA ALA A 127 10.97 -6.18 18.01
C ALA A 127 11.93 -6.79 16.98
N ILE A 128 13.21 -6.40 17.00
CA ILE A 128 14.27 -6.99 16.17
C ILE A 128 14.41 -8.49 16.48
N GLU A 129 14.47 -8.86 17.76
CA GLU A 129 14.59 -10.27 18.20
C GLU A 129 13.36 -11.10 17.81
N SER A 130 12.17 -10.52 17.84
CA SER A 130 10.91 -11.19 17.52
C SER A 130 10.63 -11.30 16.01
N THR A 131 11.55 -10.82 15.15
CA THR A 131 11.39 -10.94 13.69
C THR A 131 11.34 -12.40 13.21
N GLN A 132 12.09 -13.28 13.86
CA GLN A 132 12.08 -14.72 13.56
C GLN A 132 10.71 -15.39 13.79
N ASP A 133 9.93 -14.86 14.74
CA ASP A 133 8.65 -15.42 15.17
C ASP A 133 7.48 -14.77 14.41
N ASN A 134 7.58 -13.47 14.13
CA ASN A 134 6.50 -12.70 13.51
C ASN A 134 6.51 -12.73 11.98
N TYR A 135 7.63 -13.07 11.34
CA TYR A 135 7.77 -13.03 9.89
C TYR A 135 8.13 -14.41 9.33
N LEU A 136 7.80 -14.64 8.06
CA LEU A 136 8.08 -15.91 7.42
C LEU A 136 9.58 -16.04 7.15
N ASN A 137 10.21 -17.06 7.70
CA ASN A 137 11.63 -17.36 7.51
C ASN A 137 11.86 -18.47 6.48
N THR A 138 10.84 -18.90 5.75
CA THR A 138 10.92 -19.83 4.62
C THR A 138 10.62 -19.09 3.31
N PRO A 139 10.96 -19.65 2.14
CA PRO A 139 10.63 -19.03 0.87
C PRO A 139 9.12 -18.82 0.68
N PHE A 140 8.74 -17.76 -0.02
CA PHE A 140 7.36 -17.46 -0.41
C PHE A 140 7.32 -16.50 -1.60
N ASN A 141 6.19 -16.47 -2.30
CA ASN A 141 5.91 -15.48 -3.32
C ASN A 141 4.99 -14.37 -2.82
N MET A 142 5.13 -13.20 -3.44
CA MET A 142 4.22 -12.07 -3.28
C MET A 142 3.85 -11.53 -4.65
N GLU A 143 2.62 -11.06 -4.81
CA GLU A 143 2.24 -10.26 -5.97
C GLU A 143 1.84 -8.86 -5.52
N PHE A 144 2.39 -7.83 -6.15
CA PHE A 144 2.03 -6.44 -5.88
C PHE A 144 1.43 -5.78 -7.12
N TYR A 145 0.40 -4.96 -6.92
CA TYR A 145 0.11 -3.89 -7.85
C TYR A 145 0.95 -2.68 -7.45
N SER A 146 1.65 -2.07 -8.40
CA SER A 146 2.45 -0.87 -8.17
C SER A 146 2.06 0.25 -9.11
N GLU A 147 1.99 1.48 -8.58
CA GLU A 147 1.73 2.70 -9.32
C GLU A 147 2.80 3.74 -8.99
N ILE A 148 3.48 4.23 -10.04
CA ILE A 148 4.38 5.37 -9.98
C ILE A 148 3.71 6.54 -10.66
N VAL A 149 3.69 7.68 -9.98
CA VAL A 149 3.31 8.98 -10.53
C VAL A 149 4.51 9.91 -10.44
N ALA A 150 5.01 10.33 -11.59
CA ALA A 150 6.05 11.36 -11.69
C ALA A 150 5.42 12.65 -12.22
N THR A 151 5.54 13.72 -11.44
CA THR A 151 4.99 15.03 -11.78
C THR A 151 6.12 15.98 -12.10
N ASP A 152 6.14 16.51 -13.32
CA ASP A 152 7.10 17.54 -13.74
C ASP A 152 6.86 18.84 -12.95
N ASN A 153 7.86 19.37 -12.22
CA ASN A 153 7.63 20.55 -11.37
C ASN A 153 7.50 21.86 -12.17
N THR A 154 7.79 21.88 -13.47
CA THR A 154 7.68 23.07 -14.33
C THR A 154 6.30 23.16 -14.99
N THR A 155 5.84 22.04 -15.53
CA THR A 155 4.63 21.93 -16.34
C THR A 155 3.46 21.34 -15.58
N ASN A 156 3.69 20.73 -14.41
CA ASN A 156 2.74 19.93 -13.64
C ASN A 156 2.13 18.75 -14.42
N LYS A 157 2.75 18.32 -15.52
CA LYS A 157 2.32 17.12 -16.26
C LYS A 157 2.70 15.87 -15.48
N GLU A 158 1.84 14.86 -15.54
CA GLU A 158 2.05 13.56 -14.89
C GLU A 158 2.42 12.48 -15.90
N PHE A 159 3.47 11.73 -15.58
CA PHE A 159 3.72 10.40 -16.10
C PHE A 159 3.22 9.38 -15.08
N LYS A 160 2.51 8.35 -15.54
CA LYS A 160 2.04 7.23 -14.72
C LYS A 160 2.58 5.93 -15.27
N LEU A 161 3.15 5.11 -14.40
CA LEU A 161 3.55 3.74 -14.67
C LEU A 161 2.83 2.82 -13.68
N GLU A 162 1.97 1.95 -14.19
CA GLU A 162 1.30 0.92 -13.43
C GLU A 162 1.91 -0.44 -13.78
N THR A 163 2.18 -1.27 -12.78
CA THR A 163 2.81 -2.58 -12.95
C THR A 163 2.20 -3.63 -12.03
N VAL A 164 2.24 -4.88 -12.47
CA VAL A 164 2.01 -6.05 -11.61
C VAL A 164 3.35 -6.72 -11.40
N LEU A 165 3.78 -6.80 -10.15
CA LEU A 165 5.07 -7.34 -9.74
C LEU A 165 4.89 -8.70 -9.12
N PHE A 166 5.57 -9.70 -9.64
CA PHE A 166 5.68 -11.01 -9.02
C PHE A 166 7.01 -11.11 -8.30
N GLY A 167 6.97 -11.43 -7.01
CA GLY A 167 8.09 -11.48 -6.12
C GLY A 167 8.39 -12.87 -5.62
N TYR A 168 9.68 -13.18 -5.46
CA TYR A 168 10.19 -14.33 -4.73
C TYR A 168 11.02 -13.81 -3.55
N CYS A 169 10.65 -14.20 -2.33
CA CYS A 169 11.37 -13.89 -1.11
C CYS A 169 11.86 -15.18 -0.49
N GLU A 170 13.15 -15.26 -0.15
CA GLU A 170 13.73 -16.44 0.51
C GLU A 170 13.33 -16.55 2.00
N GLY A 171 12.71 -15.50 2.54
CA GLY A 171 12.31 -15.34 3.95
C GLY A 171 12.93 -14.11 4.60
N TYR A 172 12.44 -13.74 5.78
CA TYR A 172 12.94 -12.62 6.58
C TYR A 172 14.16 -13.04 7.41
N SER A 173 15.35 -12.78 6.88
CA SER A 173 16.64 -12.87 7.59
C SER A 173 17.70 -12.05 6.85
N THR A 174 18.78 -11.68 7.52
CA THR A 174 19.79 -10.74 7.00
C THR A 174 20.51 -11.23 5.75
N SER A 175 20.67 -12.54 5.55
CA SER A 175 21.33 -13.10 4.35
C SER A 175 20.39 -13.38 3.18
N LYS A 176 19.08 -13.21 3.37
CA LYS A 176 18.05 -13.67 2.43
C LYS A 176 17.70 -12.61 1.40
N GLN A 177 17.48 -13.05 0.17
CA GLN A 177 17.21 -12.16 -0.95
C GLN A 177 15.72 -12.08 -1.28
N LYS A 178 15.35 -10.93 -1.87
CA LYS A 178 14.07 -10.69 -2.51
C LYS A 178 14.33 -10.36 -3.96
N LYS A 179 13.54 -10.97 -4.84
CA LYS A 179 13.56 -10.72 -6.27
C LYS A 179 12.19 -10.41 -6.79
N PHE A 180 12.12 -9.61 -7.85
CA PHE A 180 10.86 -9.25 -8.49
C PHE A 180 10.99 -9.28 -10.01
N GLU A 181 9.92 -9.69 -10.67
CA GLU A 181 9.71 -9.56 -12.11
C GLU A 181 8.41 -8.80 -12.39
N ILE A 182 8.32 -8.15 -13.55
CA ILE A 182 7.11 -7.45 -13.98
C ILE A 182 6.29 -8.38 -14.85
N LEU A 183 5.09 -8.74 -14.40
CA LEU A 183 4.15 -9.57 -15.16
C LEU A 183 3.35 -8.76 -16.19
N GLN A 184 2.95 -7.55 -15.81
CA GLN A 184 2.13 -6.66 -16.62
C GLN A 184 2.56 -5.22 -16.39
N ARG A 185 2.48 -4.38 -17.43
CA ARG A 185 2.69 -2.94 -17.31
C ARG A 185 1.72 -2.15 -18.18
N ARG A 186 1.42 -0.92 -17.78
CA ARG A 186 0.86 0.11 -18.65
C ARG A 186 1.36 1.49 -18.24
N THR A 187 1.48 2.38 -19.20
CA THR A 187 1.89 3.77 -18.97
C THR A 187 0.84 4.75 -19.47
N THR A 188 0.79 5.92 -18.85
CA THR A 188 -0.02 7.06 -19.30
C THR A 188 0.80 8.34 -19.16
N GLY A 189 0.71 9.24 -20.14
CA GLY A 189 1.47 10.48 -20.17
C GLY A 189 2.84 10.32 -20.83
N GLU A 190 3.57 11.43 -20.91
CA GLU A 190 4.90 11.49 -21.49
C GLU A 190 5.94 11.10 -20.43
N ASP A 191 6.78 10.11 -20.74
CA ASP A 191 7.76 9.58 -19.80
C ASP A 191 8.96 10.53 -19.64
N HIS A 192 8.83 11.46 -18.70
CA HIS A 192 9.90 12.37 -18.31
C HIS A 192 10.96 11.69 -17.40
N LEU A 193 10.73 10.46 -16.93
CA LEU A 193 11.73 9.72 -16.14
C LEU A 193 12.83 9.10 -17.01
N LYS A 194 12.60 8.90 -18.31
CA LYS A 194 13.63 8.44 -19.27
C LYS A 194 14.90 9.28 -19.23
N ALA A 195 14.78 10.58 -18.98
CA ALA A 195 15.92 11.49 -18.91
C ALA A 195 16.79 11.30 -17.65
N LEU A 196 16.27 10.60 -16.62
CA LEU A 196 16.95 10.40 -15.35
C LEU A 196 17.83 9.15 -15.32
N ASP A 197 17.79 8.30 -16.36
CA ASP A 197 18.51 7.02 -16.49
C ASP A 197 18.56 6.28 -15.13
N TYR A 198 17.41 6.19 -14.47
CA TYR A 198 17.30 5.65 -13.13
C TYR A 198 16.81 4.20 -13.24
N PRO A 199 17.71 3.20 -13.24
CA PRO A 199 17.31 1.81 -13.11
C PRO A 199 16.60 1.64 -11.76
N TYR A 200 15.92 0.52 -11.54
CA TYR A 200 15.32 0.11 -10.25
C TYR A 200 13.85 0.47 -9.97
N TRP A 201 13.14 1.20 -10.84
CA TRP A 201 11.69 1.33 -10.72
C TRP A 201 10.97 0.15 -11.40
N PRO A 202 9.94 -0.46 -10.80
CA PRO A 202 9.15 0.01 -9.64
C PRO A 202 9.50 -0.64 -8.28
N THR A 203 10.53 -1.46 -8.21
CA THR A 203 10.83 -2.29 -7.03
C THR A 203 11.73 -1.57 -6.01
N PHE A 204 12.29 -0.41 -6.34
CA PHE A 204 13.21 0.32 -5.45
C PHE A 204 12.65 0.48 -4.04
N GLU A 205 11.40 0.93 -3.88
CA GLU A 205 10.78 1.19 -2.58
C GLU A 205 10.78 -0.06 -1.70
N ILE A 206 10.34 -1.21 -2.22
CA ILE A 206 10.26 -2.46 -1.43
C ILE A 206 11.63 -2.98 -0.99
N HIS A 207 12.71 -2.63 -1.70
CA HIS A 207 14.08 -2.93 -1.25
C HIS A 207 14.62 -1.92 -0.22
N ASN A 208 14.06 -0.71 -0.14
CA ASN A 208 14.59 0.36 0.71
C ASN A 208 13.81 0.56 2.02
N VAL A 209 12.50 0.31 2.01
CA VAL A 209 11.62 0.56 3.16
C VAL A 209 11.40 -0.67 4.04
N ASP A 210 11.44 -1.87 3.46
CA ASP A 210 11.39 -3.13 4.22
C ASP A 210 12.77 -3.42 4.82
N GLN A 211 13.08 -2.74 5.93
CA GLN A 211 14.36 -2.84 6.64
C GLN A 211 14.52 -4.16 7.40
N ILE A 212 13.44 -4.92 7.60
CA ILE A 212 13.45 -6.20 8.34
C ILE A 212 14.16 -7.28 7.53
N SER A 213 13.94 -7.28 6.22
CA SER A 213 14.49 -8.26 5.27
C SER A 213 15.81 -7.82 4.63
N SER A 214 16.37 -6.67 5.03
CA SER A 214 17.59 -6.12 4.41
C SER A 214 18.84 -6.48 5.22
N SER A 215 19.91 -6.97 4.57
CA SER A 215 21.25 -7.10 5.19
C SER A 215 21.95 -5.75 5.36
N PHE A 216 21.65 -4.80 4.47
CA PHE A 216 22.47 -3.61 4.27
C PHE A 216 21.75 -2.31 4.64
N ARG A 217 20.41 -2.35 4.79
CA ARG A 217 19.55 -1.18 5.05
C ARG A 217 18.66 -1.38 6.27
N GLN A 218 19.23 -1.93 7.34
CA GLN A 218 18.48 -2.17 8.58
C GLN A 218 18.19 -0.89 9.37
N GLY A 219 18.93 0.19 9.13
CA GLY A 219 18.63 1.47 9.77
C GLY A 219 18.61 1.37 11.30
N VAL A 220 17.53 1.89 11.90
CA VAL A 220 17.24 1.80 13.34
C VAL A 220 16.95 0.36 13.80
N LEU A 221 16.59 -0.54 12.89
CA LEU A 221 16.38 -1.97 13.18
C LEU A 221 17.71 -2.75 13.20
N ASN A 222 18.85 -2.09 13.01
CA ASN A 222 20.16 -2.71 13.25
C ASN A 222 20.50 -2.62 14.73
N SER A 223 20.45 -3.74 15.44
CA SER A 223 20.75 -3.79 16.88
C SER A 223 22.17 -3.30 17.23
N LYS A 224 23.14 -3.38 16.31
CA LYS A 224 24.52 -2.88 16.51
C LYS A 224 24.64 -1.35 16.42
N HIS A 225 23.62 -0.67 15.94
CA HIS A 225 23.62 0.78 15.73
C HIS A 225 22.50 1.49 16.48
N LEU A 226 21.68 0.76 17.24
CA LEU A 226 20.51 1.32 17.94
C LEU A 226 20.91 2.45 18.91
N ASP A 227 22.08 2.35 19.54
CA ASP A 227 22.68 3.36 20.41
C ASP A 227 23.07 4.66 19.68
N LYS A 228 23.20 4.62 18.36
CA LYS A 228 23.46 5.79 17.50
C LYS A 228 22.18 6.58 17.17
N PHE A 229 21.01 6.10 17.60
CA PHE A 229 19.71 6.76 17.41
C PHE A 229 19.20 7.35 18.73
N SER A 230 18.57 8.54 18.63
CA SER A 230 17.72 9.05 19.70
C SER A 230 16.33 8.47 19.51
N LEU A 231 15.80 7.81 20.56
CA LEU A 231 14.49 7.16 20.54
C LEU A 231 13.55 7.82 21.55
N LYS A 232 12.29 7.99 21.17
CA LYS A 232 11.26 8.56 22.02
C LYS A 232 9.99 7.73 21.93
N TYR A 233 9.47 7.31 23.08
CA TYR A 233 8.13 6.73 23.17
C TYR A 233 7.09 7.84 23.05
N LEU A 234 6.23 7.76 22.04
CA LEU A 234 5.17 8.72 21.80
C LEU A 234 3.85 8.33 22.46
N GLY A 235 3.74 7.10 22.98
CA GLY A 235 2.50 6.52 23.50
C GLY A 235 2.12 5.25 22.74
N ALA A 236 0.96 4.70 23.08
CA ALA A 236 0.40 3.54 22.40
C ALA A 236 -0.79 3.94 21.52
N SER A 237 -1.03 3.21 20.44
CA SER A 237 -2.21 3.39 19.58
C SER A 237 -2.75 2.04 19.12
N ILE A 238 -3.83 2.03 18.34
CA ILE A 238 -4.34 0.80 17.72
C ILE A 238 -3.98 0.74 16.25
N PHE A 239 -3.47 -0.41 15.83
CA PHE A 239 -3.18 -0.76 14.45
C PHE A 239 -3.76 -2.14 14.11
N ASP A 240 -4.71 -2.21 13.16
CA ASP A 240 -5.35 -3.47 12.72
C ASP A 240 -5.92 -4.33 13.88
N ASN A 241 -6.50 -3.66 14.88
CA ASN A 241 -7.01 -4.21 16.16
C ASN A 241 -5.94 -4.64 17.18
N ASP A 242 -4.65 -4.54 16.85
CA ASP A 242 -3.57 -4.72 17.83
C ASP A 242 -3.23 -3.40 18.51
N THR A 243 -2.93 -3.47 19.81
CA THR A 243 -2.27 -2.37 20.51
C THR A 243 -0.81 -2.30 20.08
N VAL A 244 -0.35 -1.09 19.73
CA VAL A 244 1.03 -0.84 19.29
C VAL A 244 1.70 0.28 20.07
N TYR A 245 2.96 0.10 20.40
CA TYR A 245 3.86 1.17 20.82
C TYR A 245 4.24 2.04 19.62
N ASN A 246 4.18 3.36 19.79
CA ASN A 246 4.63 4.33 18.80
C ASN A 246 6.01 4.86 19.22
N ILE A 247 7.04 4.49 18.46
CA ILE A 247 8.43 4.85 18.75
C ILE A 247 8.94 5.79 17.66
N GLU A 248 9.18 7.06 18.02
CA GLU A 248 9.89 8.00 17.17
C GLU A 248 11.40 7.76 17.29
N TYR A 249 12.11 7.87 16.17
CA TYR A 249 13.56 7.86 16.14
C TYR A 249 14.13 8.97 15.28
N TYR A 250 15.33 9.42 15.63
CA TYR A 250 16.14 10.33 14.83
C TYR A 250 17.62 9.96 14.96
N ALA A 251 18.36 9.97 13.84
CA ALA A 251 19.81 9.83 13.83
C ALA A 251 20.45 11.22 13.94
N PRO A 252 21.11 11.57 15.07
CA PRO A 252 21.73 12.88 15.24
C PRO A 252 22.86 13.16 14.25
N LYS A 253 23.52 12.10 13.78
CA LYS A 253 24.60 12.14 12.80
C LYS A 253 24.41 11.03 11.77
N PRO A 254 23.61 11.25 10.72
CA PRO A 254 23.44 10.28 9.64
C PRO A 254 24.78 9.90 9.00
N THR A 255 25.03 8.60 8.85
CA THR A 255 26.19 8.05 8.12
C THR A 255 25.74 6.95 7.17
N LYS A 256 26.60 6.58 6.23
CA LYS A 256 26.34 5.45 5.33
C LYS A 256 26.13 4.15 6.11
N GLU A 257 26.87 3.95 7.18
CA GLU A 257 26.80 2.77 8.05
C GLU A 257 25.42 2.65 8.74
N ILE A 258 24.92 3.73 9.34
CA ILE A 258 23.66 3.66 10.10
C ILE A 258 22.41 3.82 9.25
N THR A 259 22.50 4.52 8.11
CA THR A 259 21.34 4.74 7.25
C THR A 259 21.23 3.68 6.16
N GLY A 260 22.33 3.04 5.78
CA GLY A 260 22.39 2.09 4.66
C GLY A 260 22.28 2.75 3.27
N TYR A 261 22.16 4.07 3.18
CA TYR A 261 22.06 4.78 1.90
C TYR A 261 23.45 5.19 1.38
N GLY A 262 23.69 4.95 0.09
CA GLY A 262 24.92 5.33 -0.58
C GLY A 262 25.13 6.84 -0.61
N ILE A 263 24.08 7.59 -0.93
CA ILE A 263 24.00 9.03 -0.72
C ILE A 263 23.40 9.25 0.66
N VAL A 264 24.21 9.71 1.60
CA VAL A 264 23.78 9.90 2.99
C VAL A 264 22.85 11.11 3.07
N PRO A 265 21.62 10.94 3.57
CA PRO A 265 20.71 12.06 3.75
C PRO A 265 21.19 12.98 4.87
N LYS A 266 20.89 14.28 4.79
CA LYS A 266 21.20 15.27 5.84
C LYS A 266 20.37 15.04 7.09
N THR A 267 19.16 14.51 6.93
CA THR A 267 18.27 14.16 8.04
C THR A 267 17.80 12.72 7.90
N TYR A 268 17.66 12.01 9.01
CA TYR A 268 17.15 10.64 9.01
C TYR A 268 16.36 10.39 10.30
N LYS A 269 15.04 10.34 10.17
CA LYS A 269 14.10 10.12 11.27
C LYS A 269 12.94 9.23 10.84
N GLY A 270 12.10 8.85 11.77
CA GLY A 270 10.93 8.04 11.46
C GLY A 270 10.14 7.60 12.68
N ASN A 271 9.11 6.82 12.44
CA ASN A 271 8.28 6.20 13.46
C ASN A 271 8.16 4.70 13.21
N ILE A 272 8.23 3.91 14.28
CA ILE A 272 8.02 2.47 14.26
C ILE A 272 6.80 2.16 15.14
N TYR A 273 5.89 1.34 14.62
CA TYR A 273 4.70 0.89 15.31
C TYR A 273 4.87 -0.60 15.60
N ILE A 274 4.92 -0.95 16.89
CA ILE A 274 5.32 -2.28 17.37
C ILE A 274 4.21 -2.84 18.25
N THR A 275 3.67 -4.02 17.94
CA THR A 275 2.60 -4.62 18.77
C THR A 275 3.08 -4.86 20.21
N THR A 276 2.21 -4.62 21.18
CA THR A 276 2.57 -4.79 22.60
C THR A 276 2.66 -6.26 23.01
N ASN A 277 1.90 -7.13 22.34
CA ASN A 277 1.77 -8.53 22.71
C ASN A 277 2.86 -9.40 22.06
N THR A 278 3.12 -9.19 20.77
CA THR A 278 4.05 -10.02 19.98
C THR A 278 5.33 -9.30 19.57
N HIS A 279 5.44 -8.00 19.84
CA HIS A 279 6.56 -7.16 19.39
C HIS A 279 6.76 -7.17 17.86
N ALA A 280 5.70 -7.40 17.09
CA ALA A 280 5.73 -7.36 15.63
C ALA A 280 5.76 -5.90 15.14
N ILE A 281 6.56 -5.61 14.12
CA ILE A 281 6.58 -4.28 13.48
C ILE A 281 5.46 -4.23 12.44
N VAL A 282 4.42 -3.45 12.69
CA VAL A 282 3.23 -3.41 11.82
C VAL A 282 3.20 -2.20 10.91
N LYS A 283 3.97 -1.16 11.24
CA LYS A 283 4.17 0.00 10.38
C LYS A 283 5.53 0.62 10.66
N HIS A 284 6.18 1.11 9.61
CA HIS A 284 7.43 1.85 9.71
C HIS A 284 7.42 3.01 8.73
N GLU A 285 7.68 4.21 9.23
CA GLU A 285 7.81 5.44 8.47
C GLU A 285 9.27 5.92 8.53
N ILE A 286 9.82 6.32 7.39
CA ILE A 286 11.17 6.87 7.26
C ILE A 286 11.04 8.22 6.58
N VAL A 287 11.60 9.28 7.17
CA VAL A 287 11.60 10.62 6.60
C VAL A 287 13.02 11.18 6.59
N THR A 288 13.42 11.69 5.43
CA THR A 288 14.70 12.36 5.19
C THR A 288 14.49 13.70 4.49
N ASP A 289 15.58 14.38 4.16
CA ASP A 289 15.56 15.60 3.35
C ASP A 289 15.33 15.34 1.85
N GLN A 290 15.40 14.07 1.41
CA GLN A 290 15.33 13.71 -0.02
C GLN A 290 14.11 12.85 -0.35
N PHE A 291 13.62 12.09 0.62
CA PHE A 291 12.53 11.14 0.46
C PHE A 291 11.80 10.87 1.77
N SER A 292 10.55 10.41 1.63
CA SER A 292 9.80 9.76 2.70
C SER A 292 9.29 8.41 2.24
N TYR A 293 9.42 7.41 3.09
CA TYR A 293 8.88 6.08 2.87
C TYR A 293 7.94 5.68 4.00
N MET A 294 6.95 4.86 3.67
CA MET A 294 6.10 4.19 4.64
C MET A 294 5.86 2.76 4.19
N ILE A 295 5.93 1.83 5.13
CA ILE A 295 5.51 0.44 4.95
C ILE A 295 4.52 0.08 6.04
N ILE A 296 3.46 -0.63 5.64
CA ILE A 296 2.53 -1.32 6.54
C ILE A 296 2.70 -2.81 6.31
N TYR A 297 2.79 -3.56 7.40
CA TYR A 297 2.72 -5.01 7.39
C TYR A 297 1.35 -5.46 7.88
N LYS A 298 0.76 -6.46 7.22
CA LYS A 298 -0.48 -7.11 7.68
C LYS A 298 -0.23 -8.57 8.01
N LYS A 299 -1.00 -9.06 8.98
CA LYS A 299 -0.95 -10.44 9.44
C LYS A 299 -1.79 -11.34 8.51
N GLN A 300 -1.19 -12.42 8.01
CA GLN A 300 -1.86 -13.50 7.28
C GLN A 300 -1.25 -14.83 7.73
N ASP A 301 -2.08 -15.82 8.06
CA ASP A 301 -1.62 -17.15 8.53
C ASP A 301 -0.55 -17.06 9.63
N ASP A 302 -0.80 -16.22 10.63
CA ASP A 302 0.09 -15.93 11.77
C ASP A 302 1.43 -15.24 11.48
N LYS A 303 1.68 -14.81 10.23
CA LYS A 303 2.90 -14.09 9.85
C LYS A 303 2.57 -12.71 9.27
N TYR A 304 3.46 -11.75 9.49
CA TYR A 304 3.33 -10.40 8.94
C TYR A 304 4.04 -10.29 7.59
N PHE A 305 3.37 -9.64 6.63
CA PHE A 305 3.88 -9.43 5.27
C PHE A 305 3.70 -7.97 4.85
N PRO A 306 4.59 -7.41 4.00
CA PRO A 306 4.44 -6.07 3.45
C PRO A 306 3.13 -5.99 2.70
N TYR A 307 2.23 -5.14 3.16
CA TYR A 307 0.90 -4.97 2.58
C TYR A 307 0.83 -3.71 1.74
N LEU A 308 1.33 -2.61 2.28
CA LEU A 308 1.34 -1.33 1.59
C LEU A 308 2.70 -0.69 1.75
N ILE A 309 3.21 -0.17 0.64
CA ILE A 309 4.42 0.61 0.59
C ILE A 309 4.12 1.91 -0.15
N ILE A 310 4.56 3.04 0.41
CA ILE A 310 4.52 4.35 -0.24
C ILE A 310 5.91 4.95 -0.18
N GLY A 311 6.36 5.53 -1.29
CA GLY A 311 7.56 6.35 -1.34
C GLY A 311 7.32 7.65 -2.08
N ASP A 312 7.70 8.75 -1.46
CA ASP A 312 7.75 10.07 -2.08
C ASP A 312 9.20 10.52 -2.16
N ARG A 313 9.60 11.05 -3.32
CA ARG A 313 10.94 11.56 -3.55
C ARG A 313 10.93 12.90 -4.25
N SER A 314 11.89 13.72 -3.87
CA SER A 314 12.28 14.92 -4.59
C SER A 314 13.74 14.76 -4.99
N PRO A 315 14.06 14.28 -6.21
CA PRO A 315 15.43 14.13 -6.68
C PRO A 315 16.10 15.50 -6.71
N THR A 316 16.89 15.82 -5.70
CA THR A 316 17.55 17.13 -5.55
C THR A 316 18.84 17.24 -6.34
N ALA A 317 19.39 16.12 -6.83
CA ALA A 317 20.71 16.05 -7.46
C ALA A 317 20.72 16.35 -8.97
N ILE A 318 19.56 16.41 -9.64
CA ILE A 318 19.48 16.62 -11.09
C ILE A 318 18.51 17.77 -11.35
N ARG A 319 18.94 18.75 -12.15
CA ARG A 319 18.17 19.96 -12.55
C ARG A 319 16.86 19.67 -13.32
N MET A 320 16.42 18.42 -13.46
CA MET A 320 15.13 18.05 -14.05
C MET A 320 14.13 17.65 -12.97
N PHE A 321 13.38 18.68 -12.59
CA PHE A 321 12.15 18.80 -11.85
C PHE A 321 11.13 17.64 -11.95
N SER A 322 11.23 16.57 -11.16
CA SER A 322 10.09 15.67 -10.98
C SER A 322 9.87 15.21 -9.55
N LYS A 323 8.69 15.46 -8.98
CA LYS A 323 8.23 14.76 -7.77
C LYS A 323 7.83 13.36 -8.16
N VAL A 324 8.36 12.35 -7.48
CA VAL A 324 8.03 10.95 -7.76
C VAL A 324 7.34 10.36 -6.56
N ARG A 325 6.13 9.84 -6.75
CA ARG A 325 5.42 9.01 -5.80
C ARG A 325 5.35 7.59 -6.35
N ASN A 326 5.72 6.60 -5.55
CA ASN A 326 5.51 5.19 -5.85
C ASN A 326 4.65 4.58 -4.75
N SER A 327 3.73 3.72 -5.14
CA SER A 327 3.02 2.85 -4.22
C SER A 327 3.04 1.42 -4.68
N LEU A 328 3.06 0.51 -3.71
CA LEU A 328 2.90 -0.92 -3.92
C LEU A 328 1.86 -1.44 -2.93
N ILE A 329 0.90 -2.21 -3.44
CA ILE A 329 -0.15 -2.85 -2.65
C ILE A 329 -0.07 -4.34 -2.91
N LEU A 330 0.07 -5.11 -1.83
CA LEU A 330 0.06 -6.56 -1.89
C LEU A 330 -1.31 -7.05 -2.36
N LYS A 331 -1.31 -7.92 -3.36
CA LYS A 331 -2.50 -8.57 -3.92
C LYS A 331 -2.60 -10.02 -3.49
N TYR A 332 -1.46 -10.70 -3.39
CA TYR A 332 -1.43 -12.13 -3.17
C TYR A 332 -0.13 -12.58 -2.50
N ILE A 333 -0.22 -13.65 -1.70
CA ILE A 333 0.90 -14.36 -1.07
C ILE A 333 0.72 -15.86 -1.33
N GLU A 334 1.80 -16.55 -1.67
CA GLU A 334 1.86 -18.01 -1.77
C GLU A 334 3.09 -18.54 -1.02
N ALA A 335 2.86 -19.32 0.04
CA ALA A 335 3.92 -19.90 0.86
C ALA A 335 4.00 -21.44 0.73
N LYS A 336 3.03 -22.09 0.07
CA LYS A 336 2.99 -23.55 -0.11
C LYS A 336 3.58 -23.97 -1.45
N ASN A 337 3.18 -23.31 -2.54
CA ASN A 337 3.60 -23.65 -3.90
C ASN A 337 4.54 -22.57 -4.47
N VAL A 338 5.70 -22.41 -3.84
CA VAL A 338 6.62 -21.32 -4.15
C VAL A 338 7.30 -21.52 -5.51
N LYS A 339 7.19 -20.52 -6.38
CA LYS A 339 7.86 -20.44 -7.68
C LYS A 339 9.13 -19.61 -7.55
N LEU A 340 10.21 -20.10 -8.14
CA LEU A 340 11.48 -19.37 -8.23
C LEU A 340 11.44 -18.36 -9.37
N ILE A 341 12.16 -17.25 -9.19
CA ILE A 341 12.49 -16.30 -10.26
C ILE A 341 13.93 -16.58 -10.68
N ASP A 342 14.21 -16.64 -11.99
CA ASP A 342 15.58 -16.86 -12.49
C ASP A 342 16.47 -15.68 -12.10
N TYR A 343 17.60 -15.96 -11.46
CA TYR A 343 18.53 -14.91 -11.01
C TYR A 343 19.30 -14.25 -12.16
N LYS A 344 19.24 -14.81 -13.37
CA LYS A 344 19.92 -14.28 -14.57
C LYS A 344 19.16 -13.13 -15.24
N THR A 345 17.86 -12.96 -14.97
CA THR A 345 17.13 -11.78 -15.40
C THR A 345 17.47 -10.66 -14.43
N ASN A 346 18.22 -9.65 -14.89
CA ASN A 346 18.47 -8.46 -14.10
C ASN A 346 17.08 -7.85 -13.80
N GLU A 347 16.68 -7.71 -12.54
CA GLU A 347 15.34 -7.20 -12.11
C GLU A 347 15.00 -5.81 -12.68
N PHE A 348 15.99 -5.19 -13.32
CA PHE A 348 16.05 -3.80 -13.73
C PHE A 348 16.33 -3.62 -15.22
N GLU A 349 16.62 -4.70 -15.95
CA GLU A 349 16.77 -4.63 -17.40
C GLU A 349 15.43 -4.94 -18.07
N ASP A 350 14.94 -3.94 -18.79
CA ASP A 350 13.80 -4.01 -19.69
C ASP A 350 12.42 -4.17 -19.05
N THR A 351 12.06 -3.20 -18.20
CA THR A 351 10.64 -2.86 -18.03
C THR A 351 9.97 -2.71 -19.40
N ASP A 352 10.71 -2.28 -20.42
CA ASP A 352 10.22 -2.09 -21.78
C ASP A 352 9.89 -3.36 -22.60
N LYS A 353 10.32 -4.55 -22.16
CA LYS A 353 10.02 -5.82 -22.84
C LYS A 353 8.65 -6.43 -22.48
N VAL A 354 8.01 -6.00 -21.40
CA VAL A 354 6.73 -6.57 -20.97
C VAL A 354 5.60 -6.12 -21.90
N SER A 355 5.03 -7.02 -22.68
CA SER A 355 3.95 -6.69 -23.63
C SER A 355 2.69 -6.22 -22.91
N TYR A 356 2.02 -5.21 -23.47
CA TYR A 356 0.74 -4.71 -22.96
C TYR A 356 -0.39 -5.69 -23.30
N ASP A 357 -1.14 -6.16 -22.29
CA ASP A 357 -2.35 -6.96 -22.46
C ASP A 357 -3.60 -6.15 -22.10
N GLU A 358 -4.33 -5.68 -23.12
CA GLU A 358 -5.55 -4.89 -22.93
C GLU A 358 -6.65 -5.64 -22.16
N THR A 359 -6.77 -6.95 -22.38
CA THR A 359 -7.81 -7.77 -21.76
C THR A 359 -7.54 -7.92 -20.27
N PHE A 360 -6.27 -8.17 -19.90
CA PHE A 360 -5.85 -8.20 -18.50
C PHE A 360 -6.19 -6.89 -17.79
N TRP A 361 -5.77 -5.76 -18.34
CA TRP A 361 -5.93 -4.45 -17.71
C TRP A 361 -7.40 -4.05 -17.59
N THR A 362 -8.21 -4.32 -18.61
CA THR A 362 -9.65 -4.01 -18.60
C THR A 362 -10.40 -4.84 -17.54
N ASN A 363 -10.04 -6.10 -17.36
CA ASN A 363 -10.75 -7.01 -16.46
C ASN A 363 -10.32 -6.87 -14.99
N ASN A 364 -9.06 -6.55 -14.73
CA ASN A 364 -8.50 -6.56 -13.37
C ASN A 364 -8.31 -5.16 -12.77
N TYR A 365 -8.03 -4.15 -13.59
CA TYR A 365 -7.72 -2.78 -13.16
C TYR A 365 -8.27 -1.75 -14.17
N PRO A 366 -9.60 -1.68 -14.38
CA PRO A 366 -10.19 -0.81 -15.39
C PRO A 366 -9.85 0.67 -15.17
N LYS A 367 -9.67 1.41 -16.25
CA LYS A 367 -9.45 2.87 -16.18
C LYS A 367 -10.70 3.55 -15.59
N ASN A 368 -10.47 4.52 -14.70
CA ASN A 368 -11.51 5.29 -13.99
C ASN A 368 -12.39 6.16 -14.87
#